data_AF-A0A1R2AYS8-F1
#
_entry.id   AF-A0A1R2AYS8-F1
#
_cell.length_a   1.000
_cell.length_b   1.000
_cell.length_c   1.000
_cell.angle_alpha   90.00
_cell.angle_beta   90.00
_cell.angle_gamma   90.00
#
_symmetry.space_group_name_H-M   'P 1'
#
loop_
_entity.id
_entity.type
_entity.pdbx_description
1 polymer ?
#
loop_
_entity_poly.entity_id
_entity_poly.type
_entity_poly.pdbx_seq_one_letter_code
_entity_poly.pdbx_strand_id
1 'polypeptide(L)'
;MNLVISSPETDFYECEVCQKELSGKKVIECIDCSKYFCKLHIKRIDNDFSSVCHECTKKRIHLDISMEISSQIIEAKSELNSLKEKLKLSKQSLSSLDSKKKSLKSDLNSKTKSYQENIEKLTSQYLQAKSHSEKIIPIEEQLQVNFSALTDKFSEINKNFNKNERKKLEQKIELNLMKNEIIKLQEEVQDQSEKIKEYIPYLMFRKLACGTCKTKIKKQFSDDIMNGYQGKNSIIASVIYENEKRMSKKYTNEHARSSSARESISDKRPENDSCNCRVF
;
A
#
# COMPACT_ATOMS: atom_id res chain seq x y z
N MET A 1 115.01 114.69 31.54
CA MET A 1 114.65 113.87 30.37
C MET A 1 114.35 112.47 30.91
N ASN A 2 113.14 112.21 31.39
CA ASN A 2 111.88 111.89 30.70
C ASN A 2 111.55 110.43 31.02
N LEU A 3 110.91 110.27 32.17
CA LEU A 3 110.17 109.07 32.55
C LEU A 3 109.03 108.92 31.53
N VAL A 4 109.18 107.98 30.59
CA VAL A 4 108.08 107.53 29.74
C VAL A 4 107.23 106.62 30.60
N ILE A 5 106.16 107.19 31.13
CA ILE A 5 105.03 106.46 31.70
C ILE A 5 104.33 105.83 30.49
N SER A 6 104.49 104.52 30.31
CA SER A 6 103.64 103.75 29.39
C SER A 6 102.22 103.76 29.94
N SER A 7 101.36 104.53 29.28
CA SER A 7 99.90 104.47 29.47
C SER A 7 99.43 103.02 29.24
N PRO A 8 98.52 102.50 30.06
CA PRO A 8 97.88 101.22 29.76
C PRO A 8 96.99 101.44 28.53
N GLU A 9 97.29 100.74 27.43
CA GLU A 9 96.35 100.59 26.33
C GLU A 9 95.08 99.94 26.90
N THR A 10 94.05 100.75 27.12
CA THR A 10 92.74 100.24 27.46
C THR A 10 92.16 99.61 26.20
N ASP A 11 92.17 98.28 26.13
CA ASP A 11 91.42 97.55 25.12
C ASP A 11 89.93 97.95 25.25
N PHE A 12 89.44 98.69 24.26
CA PHE A 12 88.03 99.03 24.11
C PHE A 12 87.37 97.90 23.33
N TYR A 13 86.40 97.23 23.96
CA TYR A 13 85.59 96.21 23.32
C TYR A 13 84.21 96.77 23.05
N GLU A 14 83.58 96.43 21.93
CA GLU A 14 82.19 96.82 21.65
C GLU A 14 81.24 95.66 21.96
N CYS A 15 80.06 95.98 22.48
CA CYS A 15 79.01 94.99 22.60
C CYS A 15 78.52 94.58 21.21
N GLU A 16 78.60 93.29 20.87
CA GLU A 16 78.20 92.77 19.55
C GLU A 16 76.71 92.96 19.19
N VAL A 17 75.83 93.24 20.16
CA VAL A 17 74.39 93.45 19.92
C VAL A 17 74.02 94.92 19.83
N CYS A 18 74.53 95.76 20.74
CA CYS A 18 74.16 97.18 20.80
C CYS A 18 75.28 98.16 20.43
N GLN A 19 76.43 97.65 20.00
CA GLN A 19 77.61 98.41 19.54
C GLN A 19 78.11 99.46 20.54
N LYS A 20 77.72 99.33 21.81
CA LYS A 20 78.14 100.24 22.87
C LYS A 20 79.58 99.91 23.26
N GLU A 21 80.46 100.91 23.27
CA GLU A 21 81.83 100.78 23.80
C GLU A 21 81.80 100.34 25.27
N LEU A 22 82.59 99.32 25.56
CA LEU A 22 82.71 98.69 26.87
C LEU A 22 84.14 98.94 27.38
N SER A 23 84.22 99.63 28.51
CA SER A 23 85.46 99.73 29.28
C SER A 23 85.73 98.38 29.96
N GLY A 24 87.01 97.96 30.04
CA GLY A 24 87.43 96.59 30.38
C GLY A 24 86.83 95.93 31.63
N LYS A 25 86.25 96.68 32.59
CA LYS A 25 85.52 96.12 33.76
C LYS A 25 84.04 95.77 33.50
N LYS A 26 83.49 96.12 32.33
CA LYS A 26 82.08 95.92 31.95
C LYS A 26 81.89 94.99 30.76
N VAL A 27 82.98 94.54 30.14
CA VAL A 27 82.95 93.58 29.05
C VAL A 27 82.79 92.16 29.60
N ILE A 28 81.93 91.36 28.99
CA ILE A 28 81.82 89.94 29.32
C ILE A 28 81.87 89.16 28.01
N GLU A 29 82.80 88.22 27.92
CA GLU A 29 82.92 87.33 26.77
C GLU A 29 81.92 86.17 26.90
N CYS A 30 81.29 85.82 25.79
CA CYS A 30 80.43 84.63 25.69
C CYS A 30 81.28 83.38 25.49
N ILE A 31 81.12 82.38 26.36
CA ILE A 31 81.87 81.12 26.27
C ILE A 31 81.58 80.30 25.00
N ASP A 32 80.39 80.44 24.41
CA ASP A 32 79.96 79.64 23.25
C ASP A 32 80.42 80.23 21.90
N CYS A 33 80.72 81.54 21.84
CA CYS A 33 81.07 82.20 20.57
C CYS A 33 82.25 83.18 20.66
N SER A 34 82.91 83.28 21.82
CA SER A 34 84.08 84.13 22.09
C SER A 34 83.92 85.61 21.72
N LYS A 35 82.67 86.08 21.72
CA LYS A 35 82.28 87.46 21.41
C LYS A 35 82.00 88.26 22.68
N TYR A 36 82.16 89.58 22.61
CA TYR A 36 82.02 90.48 23.75
C TYR A 36 80.63 91.13 23.84
N PHE A 37 80.05 91.11 25.04
CA PHE A 37 78.69 91.61 25.29
C PHE A 37 78.62 92.47 26.56
N CYS A 38 77.65 93.37 26.59
CA CYS A 38 77.28 94.11 27.80
C CYS A 38 76.42 93.24 28.71
N LYS A 39 76.34 93.59 30.01
CA LYS A 39 75.56 92.85 31.03
C LYS A 39 74.08 92.60 30.67
N LEU A 40 73.49 93.40 29.79
CA LEU A 40 72.09 93.25 29.36
C LEU A 40 71.91 92.13 28.33
N HIS A 41 72.94 91.82 27.55
CA HIS A 41 72.88 90.84 26.45
C HIS A 41 73.52 89.49 26.78
N ILE A 42 73.86 89.30 28.05
CA ILE A 42 74.45 88.06 28.54
C ILE A 42 73.63 87.53 29.72
N LYS A 43 73.51 86.21 29.80
CA LYS A 43 72.86 85.51 30.90
C LYS A 43 73.93 84.71 31.63
N ARG A 44 73.98 84.82 32.96
CA ARG A 44 74.75 83.91 33.80
C ARG A 44 73.95 82.63 33.98
N ILE A 45 74.62 81.49 33.86
CA ILE A 45 74.01 80.20 34.18
C ILE A 45 74.13 80.03 35.70
N ASP A 46 73.04 79.74 36.39
CA ASP A 46 72.96 79.82 37.86
C ASP A 46 73.91 78.85 38.60
N ASN A 47 74.51 77.88 37.90
CA ASN A 47 75.37 76.85 38.48
C ASN A 47 76.82 76.79 37.94
N ASP A 48 77.17 77.58 36.91
CA ASP A 48 78.54 77.68 36.40
C ASP A 48 78.84 79.16 36.19
N PHE A 49 79.97 79.65 36.73
CA PHE A 49 80.41 81.05 36.57
C PHE A 49 80.61 81.52 35.11
N SER A 50 80.32 80.64 34.14
CA SER A 50 80.21 80.91 32.71
C SER A 50 79.08 81.89 32.36
N SER A 51 79.31 82.74 31.37
CA SER A 51 78.31 83.68 30.84
C SER A 51 78.08 83.39 29.36
N VAL A 52 76.82 83.22 28.96
CA VAL A 52 76.42 82.91 27.59
C VAL A 52 75.55 84.04 27.06
N CYS A 53 75.77 84.47 25.81
CA CYS A 53 74.94 85.51 25.21
C CYS A 53 73.53 85.00 24.88
N HIS A 54 72.57 85.92 24.79
CA HIS A 54 71.18 85.54 24.47
C HIS A 54 71.04 84.83 23.13
N GLU A 55 71.87 85.16 22.14
CA GLU A 55 71.84 84.49 20.83
C GLU A 55 72.27 83.02 20.90
N CYS A 56 73.35 82.72 21.63
CA CYS A 56 73.80 81.34 21.82
C CYS A 56 72.79 80.53 22.65
N THR A 57 72.18 81.16 23.66
CA THR A 57 71.08 80.55 24.44
C THR A 57 69.88 80.24 23.55
N LYS A 58 69.47 81.19 22.70
CA LYS A 58 68.37 81.02 21.74
C LYS A 58 68.67 79.90 20.73
N LYS A 59 69.90 79.84 20.22
CA LYS A 59 70.34 78.77 19.29
C LYS A 59 70.30 77.40 19.95
N ARG A 60 70.76 77.28 21.21
CA ARG A 60 70.72 76.02 21.96
C ARG A 60 69.28 75.54 22.17
N ILE A 61 68.41 76.42 22.68
CA ILE A 61 66.98 76.12 22.86
C ILE A 61 66.32 75.72 21.53
N HIS A 62 66.63 76.43 20.44
CA HIS A 62 66.10 76.09 19.12
C HIS A 62 66.57 74.72 18.64
N LEU A 63 67.84 74.35 18.87
CA LEU A 63 68.36 73.04 18.53
C LEU A 63 67.69 71.93 19.36
N ASP A 64 67.57 72.12 20.67
CA ASP A 64 66.93 71.16 21.58
C ASP A 64 65.46 70.92 21.17
N ILE A 65 64.70 71.99 20.95
CA ILE A 65 63.31 71.92 20.48
C ILE A 65 63.24 71.26 19.09
N SER A 66 64.15 71.62 18.18
CA SER A 66 64.17 71.04 16.83
C SER A 66 64.46 69.54 16.87
N MET A 67 65.33 69.08 17.78
CA MET A 67 65.63 67.66 17.96
C MET A 67 64.44 66.91 18.55
N GLU A 68 63.79 67.47 19.58
CA GLU A 68 62.59 66.88 20.18
C GLU A 68 61.45 66.75 19.16
N ILE A 69 61.15 67.82 18.43
CA ILE A 69 60.13 67.81 17.37
C ILE A 69 60.50 66.79 16.28
N SER A 70 61.77 66.70 15.89
CA SER A 70 62.21 65.73 14.87
C SER A 70 61.97 64.29 15.33
N SER A 71 62.25 63.97 16.60
CA SER A 71 61.97 62.66 17.18
C SER A 71 60.47 62.36 17.18
N GLN A 72 59.64 63.30 17.61
CA GLN A 72 58.17 63.15 17.59
C GLN A 72 57.64 62.93 16.17
N ILE A 73 58.18 63.63 15.17
CA ILE A 73 57.82 63.43 13.76
C ILE A 73 58.18 62.02 13.29
N ILE A 74 59.34 61.49 13.69
CA ILE A 74 59.77 60.13 13.32
C ILE A 74 58.83 59.09 13.95
N GLU A 75 58.50 59.24 15.24
CA GLU A 75 57.56 58.36 15.95
C GLU A 75 56.17 58.38 15.31
N ALA A 76 55.61 59.58 15.07
CA ALA A 76 54.31 59.74 14.42
C ALA A 76 54.28 59.13 13.01
N LYS A 77 55.37 59.24 12.24
CA LYS A 77 55.50 58.58 10.93
C LYS A 77 55.52 57.06 11.05
N SER A 78 56.22 56.53 12.04
CA SER A 78 56.27 55.08 12.32
C SER A 78 54.88 54.54 12.68
N GLU A 79 54.17 55.22 13.59
CA GLU A 79 52.81 54.87 13.97
C GLU A 79 51.83 54.94 12.79
N LEU A 80 51.91 56.01 11.99
CA LEU A 80 51.09 56.16 10.79
C LEU A 80 51.31 55.00 9.80
N ASN A 81 52.56 54.59 9.60
CA ASN A 81 52.88 53.45 8.73
C ASN A 81 52.33 52.13 9.30
N SER A 82 52.45 51.91 10.62
CA SER A 82 51.86 50.76 11.30
C SER A 82 50.34 50.72 11.14
N LEU A 83 49.66 51.85 11.31
CA LEU A 83 48.21 51.97 11.11
C LEU A 83 47.80 51.74 9.66
N LYS A 84 48.59 52.20 8.68
CA LYS A 84 48.34 51.94 7.25
C LYS A 84 48.42 50.45 6.92
N GLU A 85 49.42 49.73 7.46
CA GLU A 85 49.52 48.28 7.26
C GLU A 85 48.38 47.53 7.94
N LYS A 86 48.01 47.90 9.18
CA LYS A 86 46.83 47.35 9.86
C LYS A 86 45.55 47.58 9.05
N LEU A 87 45.37 48.78 8.48
CA LEU A 87 44.21 49.09 7.65
C LEU A 87 44.17 48.23 6.37
N LYS A 88 45.33 48.00 5.73
CA LYS A 88 45.45 47.16 4.55
C LYS A 88 45.08 45.71 4.86
N LEU A 89 45.60 45.15 5.95
CA LEU A 89 45.27 43.80 6.41
C LEU A 89 43.78 43.68 6.74
N SER A 90 43.20 44.66 7.45
CA SER A 90 41.78 44.69 7.76
C SER A 90 40.90 44.71 6.50
N LYS A 91 41.28 45.49 5.47
CA LYS A 91 40.57 45.51 4.18
C LYS A 91 40.62 44.17 3.46
N GLN A 92 41.79 43.50 3.47
CA GLN A 92 41.94 42.16 2.89
C GLN A 92 41.14 41.09 3.66
N SER A 93 41.12 41.18 4.98
CA SER A 93 40.30 40.29 5.82
C SER A 93 38.81 40.50 5.53
N LEU A 94 38.36 41.75 5.41
CA LEU A 94 36.96 42.08 5.14
C LEU A 94 36.52 41.58 3.77
N SER A 95 37.35 41.74 2.73
CA SER A 95 37.03 41.21 1.39
C SER A 95 36.97 39.67 1.37
N SER A 96 37.82 38.99 2.14
CA SER A 96 37.76 37.53 2.32
C SER A 96 36.49 37.08 3.06
N LEU A 97 36.06 37.82 4.07
CA LEU A 97 34.81 37.52 4.78
C LEU A 97 33.58 37.77 3.89
N ASP A 98 33.59 38.83 3.08
CA ASP A 98 32.52 39.11 2.13
C ASP A 98 32.39 38.03 1.05
N SER A 99 33.50 37.51 0.54
CA SER A 99 33.46 36.40 -0.43
C SER A 99 32.93 35.11 0.20
N LYS A 100 33.37 34.78 1.43
CA LYS A 100 32.83 33.65 2.20
C LYS A 100 31.33 33.79 2.46
N LYS A 101 30.87 34.99 2.84
CA LYS A 101 29.45 35.29 3.04
C LYS A 101 28.64 35.08 1.75
N LYS A 102 29.15 35.53 0.61
CA LYS A 102 28.50 35.31 -0.70
C LYS A 102 28.42 33.82 -1.05
N SER A 103 29.50 33.06 -0.84
CA SER A 103 29.52 31.60 -1.06
C SER A 103 28.49 30.91 -0.18
N LEU A 104 28.50 31.16 1.13
CA LEU A 104 27.55 30.57 2.07
C LEU A 104 26.10 30.88 1.71
N LYS A 105 25.81 32.12 1.28
CA LYS A 105 24.47 32.50 0.82
C LYS A 105 24.05 31.74 -0.44
N SER A 106 24.98 31.55 -1.37
CA SER A 106 24.74 30.75 -2.58
C SER A 106 24.46 29.28 -2.26
N ASP A 107 25.28 28.69 -1.38
CA ASP A 107 25.13 27.30 -0.94
C ASP A 107 23.82 27.07 -0.17
N LEU A 108 23.42 28.04 0.64
CA LEU A 108 22.15 27.98 1.35
C LEU A 108 20.97 28.07 0.38
N ASN A 109 21.02 28.99 -0.60
CA ASN A 109 19.98 29.10 -1.62
C ASN A 109 19.85 27.82 -2.46
N SER A 110 20.96 27.21 -2.87
CA SER A 110 20.94 25.98 -3.67
C SER A 110 20.36 24.81 -2.86
N LYS A 111 20.77 24.66 -1.59
CA LYS A 111 20.21 23.65 -0.68
C LYS A 111 18.72 23.86 -0.44
N THR A 112 18.29 25.09 -0.15
CA THR A 112 16.87 25.42 0.06
C THR A 112 16.04 25.04 -1.16
N LYS A 113 16.50 25.38 -2.37
CA LYS A 113 15.81 25.01 -3.61
C LYS A 113 15.72 23.49 -3.77
N SER A 114 16.82 22.78 -3.55
CA SER A 114 16.83 21.30 -3.62
C SER A 114 15.89 20.66 -2.60
N TYR A 115 15.86 21.16 -1.36
CA TYR A 115 14.92 20.68 -0.35
C TYR A 115 13.46 20.95 -0.74
N GLN A 116 13.18 22.12 -1.32
CA GLN A 116 11.85 22.46 -1.77
C GLN A 116 11.35 21.54 -2.90
N GLU A 117 12.20 21.26 -3.90
CA GLU A 117 11.91 20.28 -4.97
C GLU A 117 11.67 18.87 -4.40
N ASN A 118 12.45 18.46 -3.40
CA ASN A 118 12.25 17.17 -2.72
C ASN A 118 10.93 17.10 -1.94
N ILE A 119 10.55 18.19 -1.24
CA ILE A 119 9.28 18.29 -0.52
C ILE A 119 8.11 18.20 -1.51
N GLU A 120 8.17 18.90 -2.64
CA GLU A 120 7.12 18.84 -3.68
C GLU A 120 6.98 17.43 -4.26
N LYS A 121 8.10 16.76 -4.53
CA LYS A 121 8.12 15.36 -5.00
C LYS A 121 7.50 14.41 -3.98
N LEU A 122 7.90 14.50 -2.71
CA LEU A 122 7.35 13.66 -1.64
C LEU A 122 5.86 13.92 -1.41
N THR A 123 5.43 15.18 -1.48
CA THR A 123 4.02 15.57 -1.36
C THR A 123 3.20 14.96 -2.49
N SER A 124 3.72 15.00 -3.72
CA SER A 124 3.06 14.41 -4.89
C SER A 124 2.91 12.89 -4.75
N GLN A 125 3.97 12.20 -4.29
CA GLN A 125 3.94 10.76 -4.02
C GLN A 125 2.94 10.40 -2.91
N TYR A 126 2.89 11.19 -1.84
CA TYR A 126 1.92 11.01 -0.76
C TYR A 126 0.48 11.15 -1.26
N LEU A 127 0.18 12.20 -2.04
CA LEU A 127 -1.15 12.41 -2.60
C LEU A 127 -1.56 11.28 -3.55
N GLN A 128 -0.63 10.80 -4.37
CA GLN A 128 -0.88 9.64 -5.24
C GLN A 128 -1.20 8.39 -4.41
N ALA A 129 -0.38 8.06 -3.40
CA ALA A 129 -0.61 6.92 -2.52
C ALA A 129 -1.95 7.02 -1.76
N LYS A 130 -2.30 8.22 -1.28
CA LYS A 130 -3.59 8.50 -0.64
C LYS A 130 -4.76 8.22 -1.59
N SER A 131 -4.69 8.73 -2.83
CA SER A 131 -5.72 8.48 -3.84
C SER A 131 -5.88 7.01 -4.20
N HIS A 132 -4.78 6.23 -4.19
CA HIS A 132 -4.84 4.78 -4.39
C HIS A 132 -5.50 4.08 -3.20
N SER A 133 -5.16 4.46 -1.97
CA SER A 133 -5.79 3.93 -0.77
C SER A 133 -7.29 4.20 -0.74
N GLU A 134 -7.72 5.42 -1.09
CA GLU A 134 -9.12 5.81 -1.16
C GLU A 134 -9.91 4.98 -2.19
N LYS A 135 -9.25 4.48 -3.25
CA LYS A 135 -9.86 3.57 -4.23
C LYS A 135 -9.92 2.11 -3.76
N ILE A 136 -9.01 1.69 -2.89
CA ILE A 136 -8.94 0.30 -2.39
C ILE A 136 -10.03 0.03 -1.35
N ILE A 137 -10.31 0.98 -0.46
CA ILE A 137 -11.32 0.86 0.60
C ILE A 137 -12.69 0.36 0.07
N PRO A 138 -13.31 0.99 -0.95
CA PRO A 138 -14.61 0.52 -1.44
C PRO A 138 -14.54 -0.86 -2.11
N ILE A 139 -13.39 -1.22 -2.71
CA ILE A 139 -13.18 -2.56 -3.29
C ILE A 139 -13.12 -3.61 -2.18
N GLU A 140 -12.43 -3.32 -1.08
CA GLU A 140 -12.35 -4.20 0.09
C GLU A 140 -13.73 -4.40 0.73
N GLU A 141 -14.49 -3.32 0.94
CA GLU A 141 -15.86 -3.38 1.44
C GLU A 141 -16.76 -4.22 0.52
N GLN A 142 -16.66 -4.03 -0.80
CA GLN A 142 -17.44 -4.80 -1.77
C GLN A 142 -17.05 -6.29 -1.77
N LEU A 143 -15.75 -6.61 -1.69
CA LEU A 143 -15.27 -7.98 -1.60
C LEU A 143 -15.78 -8.66 -0.32
N GLN A 144 -15.85 -7.93 0.79
CA GLN A 144 -16.34 -8.46 2.05
C GLN A 144 -17.83 -8.78 2.01
N VAL A 145 -18.64 -7.91 1.38
CA VAL A 145 -20.07 -8.17 1.12
C VAL A 145 -20.26 -9.39 0.20
N ASN A 146 -19.45 -9.51 -0.85
CA ASN A 146 -19.51 -10.67 -1.75
C ASN A 146 -19.12 -11.96 -1.04
N PHE A 147 -18.12 -11.91 -0.15
CA PHE A 147 -17.67 -13.06 0.63
C PHE A 147 -18.73 -13.54 1.62
N SER A 148 -19.42 -12.62 2.31
CA SER A 148 -20.54 -13.00 3.18
C SER A 148 -21.68 -13.64 2.39
N ALA A 149 -22.05 -13.06 1.24
CA ALA A 149 -23.10 -13.63 0.38
C ALA A 149 -22.75 -15.02 -0.17
N LEU A 150 -21.48 -15.26 -0.52
CA LEU A 150 -20.99 -16.58 -0.94
C LEU A 150 -21.03 -17.59 0.21
N THR A 151 -20.66 -17.16 1.42
CA THR A 151 -20.71 -18.00 2.63
C THR A 151 -22.13 -18.45 2.94
N ASP A 152 -23.11 -17.54 2.83
CA ASP A 152 -24.53 -17.86 3.02
C ASP A 152 -25.04 -18.86 1.97
N LYS A 153 -24.71 -18.63 0.70
CA LYS A 153 -25.05 -19.57 -0.39
C LYS A 153 -24.43 -20.95 -0.18
N PHE A 154 -23.17 -21.01 0.25
CA PHE A 154 -22.49 -22.27 0.54
C PHE A 154 -23.16 -23.02 1.70
N SER A 155 -23.55 -22.30 2.75
CA SER A 155 -24.32 -22.86 3.87
C SER A 155 -25.66 -23.44 3.42
N GLU A 156 -26.39 -22.73 2.54
CA GLU A 156 -27.66 -23.19 1.99
C GLU A 156 -27.50 -24.44 1.10
N ILE A 157 -26.52 -24.44 0.19
CA ILE A 157 -26.18 -25.60 -0.64
C ILE A 157 -25.84 -26.81 0.23
N ASN A 158 -25.06 -26.62 1.28
CA ASN A 158 -24.68 -27.70 2.19
C ASN A 158 -25.89 -28.27 2.95
N LYS A 159 -26.84 -27.43 3.39
CA LYS A 159 -28.10 -27.88 3.98
C LYS A 159 -28.92 -28.72 3.00
N ASN A 160 -29.03 -28.26 1.75
CA ASN A 160 -29.76 -28.96 0.70
C ASN A 160 -29.11 -30.30 0.31
N PHE A 161 -27.78 -30.33 0.23
CA PHE A 161 -27.00 -31.54 -0.01
C PHE A 161 -27.28 -32.60 1.07
N ASN A 162 -27.17 -32.22 2.34
CA ASN A 162 -27.46 -33.12 3.47
C ASN A 162 -28.91 -33.62 3.47
N LYS A 163 -29.88 -32.77 3.11
CA LYS A 163 -31.29 -33.17 2.98
C LYS A 163 -31.49 -34.19 1.85
N ASN A 164 -30.82 -34.00 0.72
CA ASN A 164 -30.90 -34.94 -0.42
C ASN A 164 -30.24 -36.28 -0.11
N GLU A 165 -29.10 -36.29 0.58
CA GLU A 165 -28.45 -37.54 1.04
C GLU A 165 -29.38 -38.33 1.99
N ARG A 166 -30.09 -37.66 2.90
CA ARG A 166 -31.10 -38.32 3.74
C ARG A 166 -32.24 -38.93 2.93
N LYS A 167 -32.83 -38.17 2.00
CA LYS A 167 -33.89 -38.67 1.11
C LYS A 167 -33.45 -39.88 0.28
N LYS A 168 -32.22 -39.85 -0.23
CA LYS A 168 -31.63 -40.95 -1.00
C LYS A 168 -31.48 -42.21 -0.13
N LEU A 169 -31.10 -42.05 1.14
CA LEU A 169 -31.03 -43.16 2.09
C LEU A 169 -32.43 -43.74 2.36
N GLU A 170 -33.42 -42.89 2.62
CA GLU A 170 -34.82 -43.28 2.82
C GLU A 170 -35.38 -44.07 1.62
N GLN A 171 -35.20 -43.55 0.40
CA GLN A 171 -35.61 -44.23 -0.83
C GLN A 171 -34.90 -45.58 -1.02
N LYS A 172 -33.63 -45.68 -0.63
CA LYS A 172 -32.87 -46.94 -0.70
C LYS A 172 -33.42 -47.99 0.29
N ILE A 173 -33.85 -47.55 1.48
CA ILE A 173 -34.51 -48.43 2.46
C ILE A 173 -35.85 -48.91 1.91
N GLU A 174 -36.68 -48.01 1.39
CA GLU A 174 -37.99 -48.33 0.82
C GLU A 174 -37.87 -49.30 -0.37
N LEU A 175 -36.90 -49.07 -1.26
CA LEU A 175 -36.61 -49.98 -2.37
C LEU A 175 -36.23 -51.38 -1.90
N ASN A 176 -35.45 -51.50 -0.80
CA ASN A 176 -35.10 -52.80 -0.24
C ASN A 176 -36.32 -53.49 0.40
N LEU A 177 -37.22 -52.74 1.05
CA LEU A 177 -38.47 -53.29 1.57
C LEU A 177 -39.35 -53.84 0.45
N MET A 178 -39.55 -53.07 -0.63
CA MET A 178 -40.31 -53.52 -1.80
C MET A 178 -39.68 -54.75 -2.46
N LYS A 179 -38.34 -54.82 -2.57
CA LYS A 179 -37.66 -56.02 -3.08
C LYS A 179 -37.95 -57.26 -2.23
N ASN A 180 -37.91 -57.12 -0.91
CA ASN A 180 -38.22 -58.22 0.00
C ASN A 180 -39.69 -58.66 -0.12
N GLU A 181 -40.61 -57.73 -0.32
CA GLU A 181 -42.03 -58.03 -0.54
C GLU A 181 -42.27 -58.73 -1.87
N ILE A 182 -41.57 -58.33 -2.94
CA ILE A 182 -41.58 -59.03 -4.22
C ILE A 182 -41.11 -60.49 -4.06
N ILE A 183 -40.02 -60.72 -3.31
CA ILE A 183 -39.52 -62.08 -3.06
C ILE A 183 -40.59 -62.92 -2.35
N LYS A 184 -41.23 -62.38 -1.30
CA LYS A 184 -42.31 -63.08 -0.59
C LYS A 184 -43.50 -63.41 -1.51
N LEU A 185 -43.95 -62.44 -2.30
CA LEU A 185 -45.05 -62.66 -3.25
C LEU A 185 -44.67 -63.67 -4.34
N GLN A 186 -43.40 -63.70 -4.78
CA GLN A 186 -42.91 -64.72 -5.70
C GLN A 186 -42.94 -66.12 -5.08
N GLU A 187 -42.52 -66.25 -3.82
CA GLU A 187 -42.62 -67.50 -3.06
C GLU A 187 -44.08 -67.95 -2.90
N GLU A 188 -45.00 -67.04 -2.56
CA GLU A 188 -46.44 -67.34 -2.47
C GLU A 188 -47.03 -67.78 -3.81
N VAL A 189 -46.70 -67.09 -4.91
CA VAL A 189 -47.16 -67.48 -6.26
C VAL A 189 -46.62 -68.85 -6.64
N GLN A 190 -45.37 -69.16 -6.30
CA GLN A 190 -44.76 -70.46 -6.56
C GLN A 190 -45.47 -71.57 -5.75
N ASP A 191 -45.69 -71.36 -4.45
CA ASP A 191 -46.43 -72.29 -3.57
C ASP A 191 -47.86 -72.54 -4.08
N GLN A 192 -48.57 -71.48 -4.48
CA GLN A 192 -49.91 -71.61 -5.09
C GLN A 192 -49.85 -72.36 -6.43
N SER A 193 -48.83 -72.12 -7.26
CA SER A 193 -48.64 -72.84 -8.52
C SER A 193 -48.39 -74.34 -8.30
N GLU A 194 -47.59 -74.69 -7.29
CA GLU A 194 -47.33 -76.08 -6.90
C GLU A 194 -48.57 -76.77 -6.38
N LYS A 195 -49.33 -76.13 -5.49
CA LYS A 195 -50.64 -76.62 -5.03
C LYS A 195 -51.59 -76.86 -6.19
N ILE A 196 -51.70 -75.92 -7.14
CA ILE A 196 -52.54 -76.09 -8.34
C ILE A 196 -52.12 -77.33 -9.14
N LYS A 197 -50.82 -77.62 -9.27
CA LYS A 197 -50.35 -78.84 -9.98
C LYS A 197 -50.82 -80.12 -9.31
N GLU A 198 -50.89 -80.17 -7.99
CA GLU A 198 -51.44 -81.32 -7.24
C GLU A 198 -52.94 -81.52 -7.53
N TYR A 199 -53.69 -80.43 -7.73
CA TYR A 199 -55.12 -80.44 -8.09
C TYR A 199 -55.41 -80.63 -9.59
N ILE A 200 -54.40 -80.88 -10.45
CA ILE A 200 -54.63 -81.21 -11.87
C ILE A 200 -54.53 -82.73 -12.14
N PRO A 201 -55.38 -83.59 -11.55
CA PRO A 201 -55.69 -84.89 -12.15
C PRO A 201 -56.39 -84.75 -13.52
N TYR A 202 -57.01 -83.58 -13.78
CA TYR A 202 -57.85 -83.36 -14.96
C TYR A 202 -57.12 -83.50 -16.31
N LEU A 203 -55.85 -83.08 -16.41
CA LEU A 203 -55.09 -83.24 -17.67
C LEU A 203 -54.71 -84.70 -17.95
N MET A 204 -54.46 -85.50 -16.91
CA MET A 204 -54.25 -86.94 -17.05
C MET A 204 -55.55 -87.67 -17.40
N PHE A 205 -56.65 -87.39 -16.70
CA PHE A 205 -57.94 -88.05 -16.96
C PHE A 205 -58.52 -87.71 -18.34
N ARG A 206 -58.26 -86.51 -18.88
CA ARG A 206 -58.76 -86.07 -20.19
C ARG A 206 -58.27 -86.91 -21.37
N LYS A 207 -57.09 -87.56 -21.25
CA LYS A 207 -56.51 -88.42 -22.31
C LYS A 207 -56.84 -89.90 -22.14
N LEU A 208 -57.28 -90.34 -20.95
CA LEU A 208 -57.49 -91.74 -20.61
C LEU A 208 -58.97 -92.16 -20.52
N ALA A 209 -59.90 -91.21 -20.40
CA ALA A 209 -61.33 -91.52 -20.22
C ALA A 209 -62.12 -91.52 -21.53
N CYS A 210 -63.04 -92.50 -21.69
CA CYS A 210 -64.00 -92.52 -22.80
C CYS A 210 -64.99 -91.35 -22.72
N GLY A 211 -65.68 -91.04 -23.82
CA GLY A 211 -66.52 -89.84 -23.97
C GLY A 211 -67.53 -89.63 -22.84
N THR A 212 -68.18 -90.68 -22.36
CA THR A 212 -69.19 -90.63 -21.28
C THR A 212 -68.55 -90.38 -19.91
N CYS A 213 -67.42 -91.03 -19.62
CA CYS A 213 -66.68 -90.85 -18.37
C CYS A 213 -66.08 -89.45 -18.28
N LYS A 214 -65.61 -88.90 -19.41
CA LYS A 214 -65.11 -87.53 -19.51
C LYS A 214 -66.15 -86.49 -19.10
N THR A 215 -67.41 -86.69 -19.47
CA THR A 215 -68.51 -85.78 -19.10
C THR A 215 -68.82 -85.85 -17.60
N LYS A 216 -68.79 -87.06 -17.00
CA LYS A 216 -68.96 -87.23 -15.55
C LYS A 216 -67.81 -86.61 -14.76
N ILE A 217 -66.57 -86.90 -15.15
CA ILE A 217 -65.37 -86.32 -14.53
C ILE A 217 -65.38 -84.79 -14.65
N LYS A 218 -65.74 -84.25 -15.82
CA LYS A 218 -65.86 -82.80 -16.02
C LYS A 218 -66.93 -82.19 -15.12
N LYS A 219 -68.08 -82.83 -14.96
CA LYS A 219 -69.15 -82.34 -14.09
C LYS A 219 -68.71 -82.36 -12.62
N GLN A 220 -68.10 -83.45 -12.18
CA GLN A 220 -67.62 -83.62 -10.81
C GLN A 220 -66.50 -82.63 -10.46
N PHE A 221 -65.52 -82.42 -11.35
CA PHE A 221 -64.51 -81.37 -11.18
C PHE A 221 -65.13 -79.96 -11.19
N SER A 222 -66.16 -79.72 -12.00
CA SER A 222 -66.87 -78.43 -12.00
C SER A 222 -67.57 -78.20 -10.67
N ASP A 223 -68.21 -79.22 -10.11
CA ASP A 223 -68.89 -79.14 -8.83
C ASP A 223 -67.88 -78.98 -7.68
N ASP A 224 -66.74 -79.68 -7.71
CA ASP A 224 -65.68 -79.57 -6.70
C ASP A 224 -64.96 -78.21 -6.74
N ILE A 225 -64.72 -77.65 -7.95
CA ILE A 225 -64.22 -76.27 -8.10
C ILE A 225 -65.25 -75.29 -7.53
N MET A 226 -66.54 -75.45 -7.81
CA MET A 226 -67.55 -74.54 -7.28
C MET A 226 -67.72 -74.66 -5.75
N ASN A 227 -67.54 -75.86 -5.19
CA ASN A 227 -67.63 -76.11 -3.75
C ASN A 227 -66.38 -75.66 -2.97
N GLY A 228 -65.18 -75.81 -3.52
CA GLY A 228 -63.94 -75.30 -2.91
C GLY A 228 -63.83 -73.77 -2.89
N TYR A 229 -64.72 -73.07 -3.61
CA TYR A 229 -64.74 -71.61 -3.79
C TYR A 229 -65.73 -70.88 -2.88
N GLN A 230 -66.05 -71.46 -1.71
CA GLN A 230 -66.80 -70.73 -0.68
C GLN A 230 -65.93 -69.65 -0.02
N GLY A 231 -65.87 -68.47 -0.66
CA GLY A 231 -65.64 -67.20 0.05
C GLY A 231 -64.35 -66.41 -0.23
N LYS A 232 -63.57 -66.67 -1.30
CA LYS A 232 -62.43 -65.80 -1.66
C LYS A 232 -62.49 -65.33 -3.12
N ASN A 233 -62.41 -64.01 -3.31
CA ASN A 233 -62.38 -63.33 -4.61
C ASN A 233 -61.15 -63.78 -5.43
N SER A 234 -61.30 -64.84 -6.21
CA SER A 234 -60.25 -65.42 -7.04
C SER A 234 -60.48 -65.10 -8.51
N ILE A 235 -59.38 -64.82 -9.23
CA ILE A 235 -59.31 -64.56 -10.69
C ILE A 235 -60.09 -65.62 -11.49
N ILE A 236 -60.16 -66.86 -10.99
CA ILE A 236 -60.84 -67.99 -11.64
C ILE A 236 -62.37 -67.77 -11.69
N ALA A 237 -62.97 -67.11 -10.70
CA ALA A 237 -64.39 -66.75 -10.72
C ALA A 237 -64.71 -65.73 -11.83
N SER A 238 -63.82 -64.75 -12.08
CA SER A 238 -63.98 -63.80 -13.19
C SER A 238 -63.88 -64.48 -14.55
N VAL A 239 -62.98 -65.45 -14.71
CA VAL A 239 -62.81 -66.18 -15.97
C VAL A 239 -64.01 -67.10 -16.24
N ILE A 240 -64.53 -67.80 -15.22
CA ILE A 240 -65.70 -68.68 -15.37
C ILE A 240 -66.95 -67.84 -15.69
N TYR A 241 -67.18 -66.74 -14.97
CA TYR A 241 -68.32 -65.84 -15.20
C TYR A 241 -68.28 -65.16 -16.58
N GLU A 242 -67.09 -64.74 -17.06
CA GLU A 242 -66.92 -64.23 -18.43
C GLU A 242 -67.27 -65.30 -19.49
N ASN A 243 -66.83 -66.53 -19.27
CA ASN A 243 -67.05 -67.62 -20.23
C ASN A 243 -68.52 -68.05 -20.30
N GLU A 244 -69.20 -68.13 -19.15
CA GLU A 244 -70.63 -68.39 -19.08
C GLU A 244 -71.44 -67.29 -19.78
N LYS A 245 -71.09 -66.02 -19.57
CA LYS A 245 -71.72 -64.88 -20.25
C LYS A 245 -71.52 -64.90 -21.78
N ARG A 246 -70.38 -65.40 -22.26
CA ARG A 246 -70.13 -65.61 -23.71
C ARG A 246 -70.95 -66.78 -24.28
N MET A 247 -71.14 -67.85 -23.51
CA MET A 247 -71.95 -69.00 -23.92
C MET A 247 -73.45 -68.65 -23.95
N SER A 248 -73.96 -67.90 -22.97
CA SER A 248 -75.35 -67.45 -22.96
C SER A 248 -75.70 -66.53 -24.13
N LYS A 249 -74.76 -65.68 -24.58
CA LYS A 249 -74.97 -64.80 -25.76
C LYS A 249 -75.03 -65.53 -27.09
N LYS A 250 -74.42 -66.72 -27.22
CA LYS A 250 -74.50 -67.53 -28.46
C LYS A 250 -75.87 -68.19 -28.62
N TYR A 251 -76.49 -68.65 -27.52
CA TYR A 251 -77.79 -69.33 -27.58
C TYR A 251 -78.98 -68.38 -27.79
N THR A 252 -78.90 -67.12 -27.37
CA THR A 252 -79.98 -66.14 -27.60
C THR A 252 -80.04 -65.60 -29.03
N ASN A 253 -78.94 -65.65 -29.79
CA ASN A 253 -78.91 -65.10 -31.16
C ASN A 253 -79.30 -66.10 -32.26
N GLU A 254 -79.33 -67.41 -32.00
CA GLU A 254 -79.74 -68.42 -32.99
C GLU A 254 -81.26 -68.66 -33.04
N HIS A 255 -82.02 -68.29 -32.00
CA HIS A 255 -83.48 -68.45 -31.99
C HIS A 255 -84.28 -67.23 -32.49
N ALA A 256 -83.64 -66.08 -32.74
CA ALA A 256 -84.31 -64.86 -33.20
C ALA A 256 -84.19 -64.57 -34.71
N ARG A 257 -83.57 -65.46 -35.51
CA ARG A 257 -83.28 -65.21 -36.94
C ARG A 257 -84.00 -66.13 -37.95
N SER A 258 -84.95 -66.95 -37.52
CA SER A 258 -85.81 -67.76 -38.39
C SER A 258 -87.21 -67.16 -38.57
N SER A 259 -87.31 -65.86 -38.85
CA SER A 259 -88.48 -65.23 -39.50
C SER A 259 -88.21 -63.77 -39.85
N SER A 260 -87.76 -63.51 -41.08
CA SER A 260 -88.01 -62.28 -41.89
C SER A 260 -86.96 -62.16 -42.99
N ALA A 261 -87.43 -61.92 -44.21
CA ALA A 261 -86.70 -62.00 -45.48
C ALA A 261 -85.95 -60.72 -45.86
N ARG A 262 -84.99 -60.87 -46.81
CA ARG A 262 -84.44 -59.90 -47.79
C ARG A 262 -83.95 -58.55 -47.21
N GLU A 263 -82.75 -58.05 -47.48
CA GLU A 263 -82.16 -57.78 -48.80
C GLU A 263 -80.72 -57.26 -48.62
N SER A 264 -79.84 -57.58 -49.59
CA SER A 264 -78.68 -56.84 -50.12
C SER A 264 -77.57 -56.25 -49.20
N ILE A 265 -76.30 -56.08 -49.59
CA ILE A 265 -75.34 -56.54 -50.62
C ILE A 265 -74.00 -55.96 -50.12
N SER A 266 -72.90 -56.72 -50.30
CA SER A 266 -71.46 -56.31 -50.33
C SER A 266 -70.88 -55.59 -49.10
N ASP A 267 -69.60 -55.66 -48.74
CA ASP A 267 -68.37 -55.97 -49.46
C ASP A 267 -67.30 -56.46 -48.45
N LYS A 268 -66.49 -57.42 -48.92
CA LYS A 268 -65.04 -57.60 -48.71
C LYS A 268 -64.45 -57.68 -47.28
N ARG A 269 -64.08 -58.93 -46.95
CA ARG A 269 -62.78 -59.30 -46.36
C ARG A 269 -61.65 -59.00 -47.37
N PRO A 270 -60.41 -58.75 -46.95
CA PRO A 270 -59.53 -59.85 -46.48
C PRO A 270 -58.86 -59.53 -45.13
N GLU A 271 -58.68 -60.51 -44.23
CA GLU A 271 -57.45 -61.33 -44.06
C GLU A 271 -56.24 -60.46 -43.68
N ASN A 272 -55.36 -60.82 -42.76
CA ASN A 272 -55.17 -61.95 -41.87
C ASN A 272 -54.07 -61.49 -40.89
N ASP A 273 -53.88 -62.23 -39.80
CA ASP A 273 -52.59 -62.72 -39.28
C ASP A 273 -51.36 -61.81 -39.47
N SER A 274 -50.50 -61.54 -38.50
CA SER A 274 -50.12 -62.24 -37.28
C SER A 274 -49.04 -61.34 -36.66
N CYS A 275 -49.03 -61.17 -35.33
CA CYS A 275 -48.03 -61.81 -34.49
C CYS A 275 -46.66 -62.03 -35.15
N ASN A 276 -45.81 -61.01 -34.96
CA ASN A 276 -44.46 -61.12 -34.42
C ASN A 276 -44.09 -62.51 -33.87
N CYS A 277 -43.12 -63.16 -34.51
CA CYS A 277 -42.29 -64.18 -33.87
C CYS A 277 -40.86 -63.63 -33.71
N ARG A 278 -40.38 -63.79 -32.48
CA ARG A 278 -39.10 -63.35 -31.92
C ARG A 278 -37.89 -63.81 -32.75
N VAL A 279 -36.89 -62.94 -32.81
CA VAL A 279 -35.49 -63.29 -33.06
C VAL A 279 -34.82 -63.44 -31.69
N PHE A 280 -34.25 -64.63 -31.46
CA PHE A 280 -33.14 -64.84 -30.53
C PHE A 280 -31.87 -64.25 -31.13
#